data_AF-A0A397V5U5-F1
#
_entry.id   AF-A0A397V5U5-F1
#
_cell.length_a   1.000
_cell.length_b   1.000
_cell.length_c   1.000
_cell.angle_alpha   90.00
_cell.angle_beta   90.00
_cell.angle_gamma   90.00
#
_symmetry.space_group_name_H-M   'P 1'
#
loop_
_entity.id
_entity.type
_entity.pdbx_description
1 polymer ?
#
loop_
_entity_poly.entity_id
_entity_poly.type
_entity_poly.pdbx_seq_one_letter_code
_entity_poly.pdbx_strand_id
1 'polypeptide(L)'
;MKSGKWRNIRISKDEVSVIKEGRTKVDLTKAIKSIAKILYEREHVKNEDPIYAFDELRKLFQETDPTLKDFFEQLYSAARPFECNKQTMDHIKKSMVLIYSLLGSLNNTKVNAFKLDLAYYLDSVGTTNEGLNMIVNIGVPTMARTVECRKKRMSDVHRQYMENVLIKHSENAFVLNIDNYHNIHVPRQTETTETSRPTHT
;
A
#
# COMPACT_ATOMS: atom_id res chain seq x y z
N MET A 1 48.47 11.64 24.95
CA MET A 1 47.91 12.83 24.27
C MET A 1 48.74 13.16 23.04
N LYS A 2 48.20 12.95 21.84
CA LYS A 2 48.68 13.57 20.58
C LYS A 2 47.44 13.98 19.78
N SER A 3 47.39 15.26 19.43
CA SER A 3 46.25 15.93 18.80
C SER A 3 46.14 15.56 17.32
N GLY A 4 44.98 15.04 16.93
CA GLY A 4 44.61 14.82 15.53
C GLY A 4 44.15 16.12 14.89
N LYS A 5 44.96 16.64 13.98
CA LYS A 5 44.76 17.86 13.20
C LYS A 5 43.62 17.66 12.19
N TRP A 6 42.45 18.22 12.46
CA TRP A 6 41.37 18.31 11.47
C TRP A 6 41.80 19.23 10.34
N ARG A 7 42.00 18.67 9.14
CA ARG A 7 42.16 19.46 7.91
C ARG A 7 40.79 20.02 7.54
N ASN A 8 40.60 21.33 7.77
CA ASN A 8 39.48 22.07 7.22
C ASN A 8 39.56 22.03 5.69
N ILE A 9 38.66 21.28 5.05
CA ILE A 9 38.40 21.40 3.62
C ILE A 9 37.68 22.74 3.44
N ARG A 10 38.43 23.78 3.05
CA ARG A 10 37.84 25.01 2.52
C ARG A 10 37.32 24.67 1.12
N ILE A 11 36.03 24.38 1.03
CA ILE A 11 35.33 24.39 -0.25
C ILE A 11 35.40 25.83 -0.76
N SER A 12 36.09 26.02 -1.88
CA SER A 12 36.25 27.31 -2.53
C SER A 12 34.87 27.88 -2.87
N LYS A 13 34.66 29.16 -2.62
CA LYS A 13 33.39 29.87 -2.89
C LYS A 13 32.96 29.75 -4.37
N ASP A 14 33.92 29.46 -5.24
CA ASP A 14 33.77 29.26 -6.68
C ASP A 14 33.30 27.85 -7.07
N GLU A 15 33.49 26.82 -6.24
CA GLU A 15 32.87 25.49 -6.48
C GLU A 15 31.38 25.48 -6.11
N VAL A 16 30.98 26.38 -5.21
CA VAL A 16 29.57 26.56 -4.82
C VAL A 16 28.79 27.39 -5.86
N SER A 17 29.48 28.20 -6.69
CA SER A 17 28.82 29.01 -7.72
C SER A 17 28.52 28.22 -9.01
N VAL A 18 29.32 27.20 -9.35
CA VAL A 18 29.14 26.40 -10.58
C VAL A 18 27.94 25.43 -10.52
N ILE A 19 27.42 25.08 -9.33
CA ILE A 19 26.25 24.17 -9.19
C ILE A 19 24.90 24.93 -9.24
N LYS A 20 24.90 26.25 -9.46
CA LYS A 20 23.68 27.05 -9.44
C LYS A 20 23.08 27.36 -10.82
N GLU A 21 23.75 27.01 -11.90
CA GLU A 21 23.29 27.37 -13.24
C GLU A 21 22.62 26.16 -13.92
N GLY A 22 21.28 26.12 -13.89
CA GLY A 22 20.47 25.18 -14.66
C GLY A 22 19.48 24.31 -13.90
N ARG A 23 19.33 24.44 -12.57
CA ARG A 23 18.23 23.73 -11.86
C ARG A 23 16.93 24.53 -12.00
N THR A 24 16.05 24.05 -12.87
CA THR A 24 14.64 24.46 -12.92
C THR A 24 14.06 24.35 -11.51
N LYS A 25 13.60 25.49 -10.97
CA LYS A 25 12.95 25.53 -9.67
C LYS A 25 11.65 24.73 -9.80
N VAL A 26 11.63 23.53 -9.24
CA VAL A 26 10.41 22.73 -9.21
C VAL A 26 9.43 23.36 -8.24
N ASP A 27 8.27 23.76 -8.77
CA ASP A 27 7.16 24.21 -7.95
C ASP A 27 6.44 22.98 -7.38
N LEU A 28 6.73 22.68 -6.11
CA LEU A 28 6.11 21.58 -5.37
C LEU A 28 4.58 21.65 -5.40
N THR A 29 4.01 22.85 -5.28
CA THR A 29 2.55 23.04 -5.26
C THR A 29 1.96 22.68 -6.61
N LYS A 30 2.61 23.12 -7.70
CA LYS A 30 2.20 22.79 -9.06
C LYS A 30 2.31 21.28 -9.30
N ALA A 31 3.41 20.66 -8.90
CA ALA A 31 3.63 19.22 -9.06
C ALA A 31 2.55 18.39 -8.32
N ILE A 32 2.26 18.72 -7.05
CA ILE A 32 1.22 18.04 -6.27
C ILE A 32 -0.15 18.16 -6.95
N LYS A 33 -0.50 19.37 -7.44
CA LYS A 33 -1.78 19.59 -8.14
C LYS A 33 -1.87 18.77 -9.44
N SER A 34 -0.79 18.70 -10.21
CA SER A 34 -0.74 17.88 -11.43
C SER A 34 -0.89 16.40 -11.12
N ILE A 35 -0.14 15.86 -10.15
CA ILE A 35 -0.25 14.46 -9.72
C ILE A 35 -1.68 14.14 -9.26
N ALA A 36 -2.26 15.00 -8.41
CA ALA A 36 -3.62 14.82 -7.91
C ALA A 36 -4.67 14.81 -9.03
N LYS A 37 -4.52 15.70 -10.03
CA LYS A 37 -5.41 15.75 -11.20
C LYS A 37 -5.32 14.47 -12.04
N ILE A 38 -4.10 14.01 -12.32
CA ILE A 38 -3.87 12.81 -13.14
C ILE A 38 -4.49 11.58 -12.46
N LEU A 39 -4.21 11.37 -11.17
CA LEU A 39 -4.76 10.23 -10.43
C LEU A 39 -6.28 10.31 -10.30
N TYR A 40 -6.84 11.51 -10.14
CA TYR A 40 -8.29 11.70 -10.08
C TYR A 40 -9.00 11.33 -11.37
N GLU A 41 -8.52 11.83 -12.50
CA GLU A 41 -9.09 11.52 -13.80
C GLU A 41 -9.05 10.02 -14.07
N ARG A 42 -7.95 9.37 -13.68
CA ARG A 42 -7.78 7.94 -13.86
C ARG A 42 -8.63 7.08 -12.93
N GLU A 43 -8.48 7.26 -11.62
CA GLU A 43 -9.11 6.38 -10.61
C GLU A 43 -10.58 6.73 -10.38
N HIS A 44 -10.96 8.00 -10.48
CA HIS A 44 -12.32 8.42 -10.16
C HIS A 44 -13.20 8.63 -11.40
N VAL A 45 -12.67 9.25 -12.45
CA VAL A 45 -13.47 9.55 -13.66
C VAL A 45 -13.51 8.35 -14.60
N LYS A 46 -12.35 7.73 -14.87
CA LYS A 46 -12.27 6.54 -15.73
C LYS A 46 -12.48 5.22 -14.99
N ASN A 47 -12.49 5.25 -13.64
CA ASN A 47 -12.68 4.08 -12.78
C ASN A 47 -11.65 2.96 -13.07
N GLU A 48 -10.40 3.36 -13.37
CA GLU A 48 -9.28 2.44 -13.55
C GLU A 48 -8.63 2.08 -12.20
N ASP A 49 -8.07 0.88 -12.11
CA ASP A 49 -7.40 0.39 -10.91
C ASP A 49 -6.12 1.18 -10.58
N PRO A 50 -5.74 1.37 -9.30
CA PRO A 50 -4.53 2.09 -8.92
C PRO A 50 -3.24 1.46 -9.48
N ILE A 51 -2.24 2.29 -9.79
CA ILE A 51 -0.93 1.81 -10.27
C ILE A 51 0.03 1.66 -9.10
N TYR A 52 0.50 0.43 -8.90
CA TYR A 52 1.49 0.09 -7.88
C TYR A 52 2.91 -0.10 -8.43
N ALA A 53 3.05 -0.17 -9.76
CA ALA A 53 4.35 -0.32 -10.42
C ALA A 53 5.01 1.05 -10.63
N PHE A 54 6.24 1.20 -10.12
CA PHE A 54 6.98 2.47 -10.22
C PHE A 54 7.19 2.92 -11.66
N ASP A 55 7.62 2.01 -12.55
CA ASP A 55 7.97 2.37 -13.92
C ASP A 55 6.72 2.79 -14.73
N GLU A 56 5.57 2.16 -14.47
CA GLU A 56 4.27 2.54 -15.06
C GLU A 56 3.78 3.89 -14.54
N LEU A 57 3.84 4.09 -13.21
CA LEU A 57 3.40 5.33 -12.57
C LEU A 57 4.24 6.52 -13.05
N ARG A 58 5.56 6.33 -13.12
CA ARG A 58 6.50 7.33 -13.65
C ARG A 58 6.17 7.68 -15.09
N LYS A 59 5.96 6.67 -15.94
CA LYS A 59 5.62 6.87 -17.36
C LYS A 59 4.33 7.66 -17.50
N LEU A 60 3.27 7.27 -16.78
CA LEU A 60 1.97 7.98 -16.79
C LEU A 60 2.14 9.47 -16.48
N PHE A 61 2.87 9.79 -15.42
CA PHE A 61 3.04 11.18 -15.01
C PHE A 61 3.88 11.99 -16.00
N GLN A 62 4.95 11.41 -16.54
CA GLN A 62 5.82 12.08 -17.51
C GLN A 62 5.13 12.31 -18.86
N GLU A 63 4.30 11.37 -19.30
CA GLU A 63 3.52 11.48 -20.54
C GLU A 63 2.40 12.51 -20.42
N THR A 64 1.77 12.61 -19.24
CA THR A 64 0.63 13.52 -19.04
C THR A 64 1.06 14.95 -18.73
N ASP A 65 2.11 15.14 -17.93
CA ASP A 65 2.66 16.45 -17.59
C ASP A 65 4.19 16.42 -17.61
N PRO A 66 4.83 16.87 -18.70
CA PRO A 66 6.29 16.93 -18.82
C PRO A 66 6.97 17.75 -17.72
N THR A 67 6.26 18.70 -17.09
CA THR A 67 6.82 19.51 -15.99
C THR A 67 7.08 18.68 -14.73
N LEU A 68 6.44 17.52 -14.61
CA LEU A 68 6.68 16.60 -13.51
C LEU A 68 8.01 15.86 -13.64
N LYS A 69 8.58 15.75 -14.84
CA LYS A 69 9.83 15.01 -15.07
C LYS A 69 10.93 15.44 -14.11
N ASP A 70 11.16 16.75 -14.01
CA ASP A 70 12.19 17.32 -13.13
C ASP A 70 11.90 17.07 -11.64
N PHE A 71 10.61 17.10 -11.25
CA PHE A 71 10.19 16.74 -9.89
C PHE A 71 10.50 15.27 -9.56
N PHE A 72 10.16 14.37 -10.49
CA PHE A 72 10.43 12.93 -10.35
C PHE A 72 11.90 12.64 -10.16
N GLU A 73 12.76 13.21 -11.03
CA GLU A 73 14.20 13.01 -10.96
C GLU A 73 14.80 13.56 -9.66
N GLN A 74 14.34 14.73 -9.21
CA GLN A 74 14.81 15.31 -7.95
C GLN A 74 14.43 14.46 -6.75
N LEU A 75 13.17 14.02 -6.67
CA LEU A 75 12.72 13.20 -5.55
C LEU A 75 13.38 11.82 -5.57
N TYR A 76 13.53 11.20 -6.74
CA TYR A 76 14.20 9.92 -6.89
C TYR A 76 15.68 10.01 -6.52
N SER A 77 16.36 11.07 -6.95
CA SER A 77 17.75 11.33 -6.57
C SER A 77 17.90 11.58 -5.07
N ALA A 78 16.94 12.26 -4.44
CA ALA A 78 16.94 12.51 -3.00
C ALA A 78 16.68 11.24 -2.18
N ALA A 79 15.84 10.33 -2.67
CA ALA A 79 15.54 9.06 -2.01
C ALA A 79 16.63 8.01 -2.21
N ARG A 80 17.54 8.20 -3.18
CA ARG A 80 18.59 7.24 -3.51
C ARG A 80 19.68 7.23 -2.42
N PRO A 81 19.94 6.09 -1.75
CA PRO A 81 20.99 5.97 -0.78
C PRO A 81 22.36 5.92 -1.45
N PHE A 82 23.40 6.32 -0.69
CA PHE A 82 24.79 6.35 -1.17
C PHE A 82 25.29 4.97 -1.62
N GLU A 83 24.84 3.90 -0.96
CA GLU A 83 25.15 2.51 -1.35
C GLU A 83 23.93 1.88 -2.01
N CYS A 84 24.09 1.44 -3.26
CA CYS A 84 23.02 0.84 -4.05
C CYS A 84 23.29 -0.65 -4.28
N ASN A 85 22.44 -1.52 -3.75
CA ASN A 85 22.30 -2.90 -4.20
C ASN A 85 20.91 -3.10 -4.87
N LYS A 86 20.69 -4.23 -5.55
CA LYS A 86 19.43 -4.50 -6.26
C LYS A 86 18.19 -4.44 -5.34
N GLN A 87 18.29 -5.00 -4.13
CA GLN A 87 17.19 -5.02 -3.17
C GLN A 87 16.85 -3.61 -2.66
N THR A 88 17.87 -2.79 -2.41
CA THR A 88 17.72 -1.39 -2.01
C THR A 88 17.01 -0.58 -3.09
N MET A 89 17.32 -0.83 -4.37
CA MET A 89 16.66 -0.17 -5.50
C MET A 89 15.17 -0.51 -5.60
N ASP A 90 14.80 -1.78 -5.42
CA ASP A 90 13.40 -2.21 -5.42
C ASP A 90 12.62 -1.60 -4.25
N HIS A 91 13.25 -1.52 -3.07
CA HIS A 91 12.65 -0.85 -1.92
C HIS A 91 12.40 0.63 -2.20
N ILE A 92 13.36 1.34 -2.80
CA ILE A 92 13.18 2.75 -3.18
C ILE A 92 12.01 2.89 -4.15
N LYS A 93 11.95 2.06 -5.20
CA LYS A 93 10.83 2.11 -6.17
C LYS A 93 9.47 1.99 -5.46
N LYS A 94 9.34 1.05 -4.52
CA LYS A 94 8.12 0.89 -3.70
C LYS A 94 7.84 2.13 -2.84
N SER A 95 8.85 2.66 -2.16
CA SER A 95 8.71 3.89 -1.36
C SER A 95 8.31 5.09 -2.22
N MET A 96 8.83 5.20 -3.45
CA MET A 96 8.49 6.28 -4.37
C MET A 96 7.03 6.21 -4.79
N VAL A 97 6.51 5.02 -5.14
CA VAL A 97 5.09 4.82 -5.41
C VAL A 97 4.25 5.29 -4.22
N LEU A 98 4.61 4.88 -3.00
CA LEU A 98 3.92 5.29 -1.78
C LEU A 98 3.90 6.83 -1.61
N ILE A 99 5.05 7.48 -1.79
CA ILE A 99 5.15 8.94 -1.67
C ILE A 99 4.29 9.65 -2.74
N TYR A 100 4.34 9.24 -4.00
CA TYR A 100 3.55 9.88 -5.05
C TYR A 100 2.05 9.71 -4.87
N SER A 101 1.62 8.50 -4.50
CA SER A 101 0.23 8.24 -4.17
C SER A 101 -0.24 9.12 -3.00
N LEU A 102 0.58 9.26 -1.95
CA LEU A 102 0.27 10.17 -0.83
C LEU A 102 0.16 11.62 -1.28
N LEU A 103 1.12 12.13 -2.07
CA LEU A 103 1.12 13.51 -2.58
C LEU A 103 -0.13 13.80 -3.41
N GLY A 104 -0.47 12.93 -4.37
CA GLY A 104 -1.68 13.09 -5.18
C GLY A 104 -2.97 13.04 -4.36
N SER A 105 -2.93 12.31 -3.25
CA SER A 105 -4.06 12.18 -2.34
C SER A 105 -4.20 13.31 -1.31
N LEU A 106 -3.21 14.21 -1.18
CA LEU A 106 -3.26 15.31 -0.19
C LEU A 106 -4.40 16.28 -0.47
N ASN A 107 -4.63 16.59 -1.75
CA ASN A 107 -5.63 17.56 -2.19
C ASN A 107 -6.85 16.90 -2.86
N ASN A 108 -6.95 15.58 -2.82
CA ASN A 108 -8.00 14.85 -3.50
C ASN A 108 -8.56 13.71 -2.66
N THR A 109 -9.75 13.92 -2.10
CA THR A 109 -10.45 12.93 -1.27
C THR A 109 -10.99 11.74 -2.07
N LYS A 110 -11.04 11.83 -3.40
CA LYS A 110 -11.48 10.75 -4.30
C LYS A 110 -10.31 9.85 -4.75
N VAL A 111 -9.07 10.35 -4.70
CA VAL A 111 -7.84 9.55 -4.84
C VAL A 111 -7.55 8.91 -3.48
N ASN A 112 -8.32 7.86 -3.16
CA ASN A 112 -8.31 7.23 -1.83
C ASN A 112 -8.10 5.71 -1.89
N ALA A 113 -7.98 5.13 -3.09
CA ALA A 113 -7.82 3.69 -3.24
C ALA A 113 -6.51 3.22 -2.59
N PHE A 114 -5.40 3.89 -2.89
CA PHE A 114 -4.10 3.61 -2.24
C PHE A 114 -4.14 3.70 -0.71
N LYS A 115 -4.74 4.78 -0.19
CA LYS A 115 -4.89 5.04 1.25
C LYS A 115 -5.74 3.97 1.94
N LEU A 116 -6.70 3.41 1.22
CA LEU A 116 -7.53 2.32 1.70
C LEU A 116 -6.77 0.99 1.68
N ASP A 117 -6.09 0.67 0.58
CA ASP A 117 -5.33 -0.57 0.43
C ASP A 117 -4.18 -0.64 1.44
N LEU A 118 -3.53 0.48 1.73
CA LEU A 118 -2.55 0.59 2.81
C LEU A 118 -3.19 0.29 4.18
N ALA A 119 -4.38 0.83 4.45
CA ALA A 119 -5.08 0.58 5.71
C ALA A 119 -5.54 -0.87 5.84
N TYR A 120 -5.99 -1.51 4.74
CA TYR A 120 -6.30 -2.93 4.72
C TYR A 120 -5.07 -3.79 4.98
N TYR A 121 -3.94 -3.46 4.35
CA TYR A 121 -2.69 -4.15 4.60
C TYR A 121 -2.28 -4.05 6.07
N LEU A 122 -2.31 -2.84 6.64
CA LEU A 122 -1.94 -2.61 8.04
C LEU A 122 -2.85 -3.36 9.01
N ASP A 123 -4.16 -3.31 8.78
CA ASP A 123 -5.13 -4.09 9.55
C ASP A 123 -4.85 -5.61 9.43
N SER A 124 -4.52 -6.11 8.22
CA SER A 124 -4.25 -7.53 7.99
C SER A 124 -2.99 -8.05 8.68
N VAL A 125 -1.98 -7.18 8.87
CA VAL A 125 -0.76 -7.51 9.63
C VAL A 125 -0.93 -7.31 11.13
N GLY A 126 -2.17 -7.05 11.60
CA GLY A 126 -2.50 -6.93 13.01
C GLY A 126 -2.20 -5.57 13.63
N THR A 127 -2.15 -4.50 12.81
CA THR A 127 -2.02 -3.13 13.34
C THR A 127 -3.23 -2.80 14.20
N THR A 128 -3.00 -2.29 15.42
CA THR A 128 -4.08 -1.92 16.33
C THR A 128 -4.94 -0.79 15.77
N ASN A 129 -6.18 -0.68 16.26
CA ASN A 129 -7.06 0.43 15.89
C ASN A 129 -6.45 1.79 16.22
N GLU A 130 -5.71 1.88 17.34
CA GLU A 130 -4.94 3.07 17.72
C GLU A 130 -3.84 3.35 16.68
N GLY A 131 -3.10 2.34 16.22
CA GLY A 131 -2.09 2.49 15.16
C GLY A 131 -2.69 2.96 13.83
N LEU A 132 -3.83 2.39 13.43
CA LEU A 132 -4.59 2.82 12.25
C LEU A 132 -5.15 4.25 12.41
N ASN A 133 -5.55 4.64 13.62
CA ASN A 133 -6.03 6.00 13.87
C ASN A 133 -4.87 7.01 13.94
N MET A 134 -3.64 6.60 14.31
CA MET A 134 -2.47 7.48 14.24
C MET A 134 -2.11 7.87 12.81
N ILE A 135 -2.16 6.94 11.84
CA ILE A 135 -1.85 7.26 10.43
C ILE A 135 -2.89 8.22 9.81
N VAL A 136 -4.08 8.33 10.40
CA VAL A 136 -5.08 9.34 10.03
C VAL A 136 -4.61 10.74 10.33
N ASN A 137 -3.99 10.93 11.48
CA ASN A 137 -3.39 12.21 11.86
C ASN A 137 -2.18 12.59 10.99
N ILE A 138 -1.61 11.63 10.25
CA ILE A 138 -0.48 11.83 9.32
C ILE A 138 -0.98 12.09 7.87
N GLY A 139 -2.29 12.12 7.63
CA GLY A 139 -2.89 12.49 6.33
C GLY A 139 -3.40 11.31 5.49
N VAL A 140 -3.48 10.10 6.06
CA VAL A 140 -4.17 8.94 5.46
C VAL A 140 -5.60 8.87 6.02
N PRO A 141 -6.63 9.36 5.32
CA PRO A 141 -7.99 9.55 5.85
C PRO A 141 -8.72 8.25 6.26
N THR A 142 -8.09 7.08 6.12
CA THR A 142 -8.71 5.80 6.43
C THR A 142 -8.56 5.45 7.91
N MET A 143 -9.55 5.84 8.72
CA MET A 143 -9.66 5.40 10.12
C MET A 143 -9.97 3.89 10.21
N ALA A 144 -9.65 3.26 11.35
CA ALA A 144 -10.01 1.87 11.63
C ALA A 144 -11.52 1.60 11.40
N ARG A 145 -12.37 2.54 11.80
CA ARG A 145 -13.82 2.50 11.56
C ARG A 145 -14.18 2.40 10.07
N THR A 146 -13.45 3.10 9.19
CA THR A 146 -13.69 3.05 7.74
C THR A 146 -13.36 1.66 7.18
N VAL A 147 -12.26 1.07 7.64
CA VAL A 147 -11.86 -0.31 7.29
C VAL A 147 -12.95 -1.30 7.73
N GLU A 148 -13.36 -1.22 8.99
CA GLU A 148 -14.38 -2.09 9.57
C GLU A 148 -15.72 -1.97 8.85
N CYS A 149 -16.21 -0.74 8.62
CA CYS A 149 -17.47 -0.52 7.89
C CYS A 149 -17.44 -1.12 6.48
N ARG A 150 -16.30 -1.02 5.77
CA ARG A 150 -16.18 -1.63 4.45
C ARG A 150 -16.09 -3.15 4.51
N LYS A 151 -15.34 -3.72 5.47
CA LYS A 151 -15.31 -5.19 5.68
C LYS A 151 -16.71 -5.73 5.95
N LYS A 152 -17.48 -5.03 6.79
CA LYS A 152 -18.86 -5.39 7.09
C LYS A 152 -19.73 -5.33 5.84
N ARG A 153 -19.66 -4.25 5.06
CA ARG A 153 -20.37 -4.13 3.77
C ARG A 153 -20.01 -5.26 2.80
N MET A 154 -18.72 -5.59 2.69
CA MET A 154 -18.26 -6.70 1.84
C MET A 154 -18.80 -8.05 2.32
N SER A 155 -18.76 -8.29 3.63
CA SER A 155 -19.33 -9.50 4.26
C SER A 155 -20.83 -9.60 4.04
N ASP A 156 -21.57 -8.49 4.14
CA ASP A 156 -23.01 -8.45 3.92
C ASP A 156 -23.37 -8.72 2.44
N VAL A 157 -22.63 -8.12 1.50
CA VAL A 157 -22.80 -8.40 0.05
C VAL A 157 -22.49 -9.86 -0.26
N HIS A 158 -21.39 -10.40 0.29
CA HIS A 158 -21.02 -11.80 0.11
C HIS A 158 -22.07 -12.74 0.72
N ARG A 159 -22.59 -12.42 1.90
CA ARG A 159 -23.66 -13.17 2.55
C ARG A 159 -24.90 -13.23 1.66
N GLN A 160 -25.36 -12.09 1.14
CA GLN A 160 -26.51 -12.06 0.24
C GLN A 160 -26.28 -12.89 -1.04
N TYR A 161 -25.08 -12.81 -1.61
CA TYR A 161 -24.72 -13.65 -2.75
C TYR A 161 -24.76 -15.14 -2.41
N MET A 162 -24.20 -15.55 -1.27
CA MET A 162 -24.23 -16.93 -0.80
C MET A 162 -25.65 -17.42 -0.51
N GLU A 163 -26.47 -16.62 0.15
CA GLU A 163 -27.89 -16.91 0.40
C GLU A 163 -28.63 -17.17 -0.92
N ASN A 164 -28.44 -16.30 -1.91
CA ASN A 164 -29.05 -16.46 -3.24
C ASN A 164 -28.60 -17.75 -3.95
N VAL A 165 -27.31 -18.07 -3.90
CA VAL A 165 -26.76 -19.30 -4.51
C VAL A 165 -27.31 -20.54 -3.80
N LEU A 166 -27.36 -20.54 -2.47
CA LEU A 166 -27.87 -21.66 -1.68
C LEU A 166 -29.36 -21.90 -1.91
N ILE A 167 -30.17 -20.84 -1.98
CA ILE A 167 -31.60 -20.95 -2.31
C ILE A 167 -31.77 -21.57 -3.70
N LYS A 168 -31.03 -21.07 -4.70
CA LYS A 168 -31.10 -21.53 -6.10
C LYS A 168 -30.71 -23.00 -6.27
N HIS A 169 -29.77 -23.49 -5.47
CA HIS A 169 -29.21 -24.83 -5.60
C HIS A 169 -29.56 -25.73 -4.40
N SER A 170 -30.60 -25.39 -3.64
CA SER A 170 -30.96 -26.05 -2.38
C SER A 170 -31.15 -27.58 -2.52
N GLU A 171 -31.65 -28.06 -3.65
CA GLU A 171 -31.84 -29.49 -3.92
C GLU A 171 -30.53 -30.26 -4.15
N ASN A 172 -29.45 -29.57 -4.53
CA ASN A 172 -28.15 -30.17 -4.90
C ASN A 172 -26.99 -29.62 -4.05
N ALA A 173 -27.28 -28.90 -2.98
CA ALA A 173 -26.26 -28.28 -2.13
C ALA A 173 -25.73 -29.30 -1.12
N PHE A 174 -24.41 -29.46 -1.08
CA PHE A 174 -23.73 -30.24 -0.05
C PHE A 174 -23.11 -29.29 0.98
N VAL A 175 -23.49 -29.43 2.26
CA VAL A 175 -22.85 -28.71 3.37
C VAL A 175 -21.79 -29.62 3.95
N LEU A 176 -20.53 -29.29 3.68
CA LEU A 176 -19.37 -30.02 4.21
C LEU A 176 -18.78 -29.22 5.37
N ASN A 177 -18.68 -29.84 6.54
CA ASN A 177 -17.96 -29.24 7.65
C ASN A 177 -16.45 -29.44 7.42
N ILE A 178 -15.74 -28.36 7.12
CA ILE A 178 -14.28 -28.34 7.17
C ILE A 178 -13.91 -27.86 8.58
N ASP A 179 -14.04 -28.75 9.57
CA ASP A 179 -13.46 -28.50 10.88
C ASP A 179 -11.95 -28.36 10.73
N ASN A 180 -11.37 -27.47 11.53
CA ASN A 180 -9.94 -27.23 11.55
C ASN A 180 -9.24 -28.53 11.96
N TYR A 181 -8.66 -29.21 10.98
CA TYR A 181 -7.92 -30.47 11.05
C TYR A 181 -6.88 -30.54 12.20
N HIS A 182 -6.56 -29.41 12.84
CA HIS A 182 -5.59 -29.29 13.93
C HIS A 182 -6.10 -29.74 15.32
N ASN A 183 -7.38 -30.08 15.49
CA ASN A 183 -7.92 -30.55 16.79
C ASN A 183 -7.94 -32.08 16.98
N ILE A 184 -7.49 -32.89 16.01
CA ILE A 184 -7.50 -34.37 16.09
C ILE A 184 -6.13 -35.01 16.36
N HIS A 185 -5.08 -34.24 16.63
CA HIS A 185 -3.79 -34.77 17.09
C HIS A 185 -3.72 -34.96 18.61
N VAL A 186 -4.73 -35.62 19.19
CA VAL A 186 -4.54 -36.31 20.46
C VAL A 186 -4.16 -37.74 20.10
N PRO A 187 -2.98 -38.26 20.53
CA PRO A 187 -2.64 -39.66 20.32
C PRO A 187 -3.72 -40.54 20.97
N ARG A 188 -4.59 -41.13 20.15
CA ARG A 188 -5.48 -42.21 20.57
C ARG A 188 -4.78 -43.51 20.25
N GLN A 189 -4.44 -44.26 21.28
CA GLN A 189 -3.98 -45.63 21.13
C GLN A 189 -5.22 -46.51 20.89
N THR A 190 -5.34 -47.05 19.69
CA THR A 190 -6.45 -47.93 19.30
C THR A 190 -6.21 -49.30 19.94
N GLU A 191 -6.84 -49.60 21.07
CA GLU A 191 -6.70 -50.94 21.67
C GLU A 191 -7.66 -51.99 21.10
N THR A 192 -8.58 -51.64 20.19
CA THR A 192 -9.49 -52.63 19.60
C THR A 192 -9.95 -52.27 18.19
N THR A 193 -9.97 -53.28 17.32
CA THR A 193 -10.44 -53.21 15.93
C THR A 193 -11.97 -53.27 15.88
N GLU A 194 -12.66 -52.27 16.40
CA GLU A 194 -14.12 -52.18 16.25
C GLU A 194 -14.55 -50.85 15.64
N THR A 195 -15.28 -50.95 14.53
CA THR A 195 -15.94 -49.83 13.89
C THR A 195 -17.13 -49.41 14.74
N SER A 196 -17.07 -48.25 15.38
CA SER A 196 -18.22 -47.69 16.07
C SER A 196 -19.30 -47.29 15.05
N ARG A 197 -20.51 -47.84 15.24
CA ARG A 197 -21.72 -47.42 14.53
C ARG A 197 -22.58 -46.57 15.47
N PRO A 198 -23.35 -45.60 14.95
CA PRO A 198 -24.28 -44.84 15.78
C PRO A 198 -25.40 -45.75 16.27
N THR A 199 -25.67 -45.71 17.57
CA THR A 199 -26.77 -46.44 18.20
C THR A 199 -28.10 -45.79 17.84
N HIS A 200 -28.98 -46.53 17.17
CA HIS A 200 -30.42 -46.27 17.18
C HIS A 200 -31.12 -47.51 17.73
N THR A 201 -31.59 -47.37 18.98
CA THR A 201 -32.37 -48.30 19.84
C THR A 201 -31.82 -49.70 20.07
#